data_AF-A0A535FJI2-F1
#
_entry.id   AF-A0A535FJI2-F1
#
_cell.length_a   1.000
_cell.length_b   1.000
_cell.length_c   1.000
_cell.angle_alpha   90.00
_cell.angle_beta   90.00
_cell.angle_gamma   90.00
#
_symmetry.space_group_name_H-M   'P 1'
#
loop_
_entity.id
_entity.type
_entity.pdbx_description
1 polymer ?
#
loop_
_entity_poly.entity_id
_entity_poly.type
_entity_poly.pdbx_seq_one_letter_code
_entity_poly.pdbx_strand_id
1 'polypeptide(L)'
;MNHSVHHTLVNFIWNVADDVLRDIYVRGKYRDVILPMIVIRRLDVLLEDSKEDVLKRHQYLEELKIPPEDQVQALEEAAGYSFYNISPFTLQSLPKYDGKTTVTRLIPW
;
A
#
# COMPACT_ATOMS: atom_id res chain seq x y z
N MET A 1 24.93 11.53 10.13
CA MET A 1 23.45 11.65 10.07
C MET A 1 23.04 12.88 10.86
N ASN A 2 22.23 13.77 10.29
CA ASN A 2 21.98 15.11 10.84
C ASN A 2 20.82 15.05 11.86
N HIS A 3 21.12 14.87 13.15
CA HIS A 3 20.12 14.65 14.22
C HIS A 3 19.05 15.75 14.30
N SER A 4 19.39 16.98 13.93
CA SER A 4 18.45 18.12 13.88
C SER A 4 17.30 17.89 12.89
N VAL A 5 17.58 17.30 11.72
CA VAL A 5 16.58 17.03 10.68
C VAL A 5 15.62 15.93 11.15
N HIS A 6 16.13 14.87 11.78
CA HIS A 6 15.29 13.79 12.31
C HIS A 6 14.34 14.28 13.40
N HIS A 7 14.81 15.13 14.32
CA HIS A 7 13.96 15.70 15.36
C HIS A 7 12.85 16.59 14.78
N THR A 8 13.15 17.35 13.72
CA THR A 8 12.18 18.20 13.03
C THR A 8 11.08 17.38 12.35
N LEU A 9 11.44 16.29 11.67
CA LEU A 9 10.48 15.36 11.05
C LEU A 9 9.58 14.67 12.06
N VAL A 10 10.15 14.22 13.19
CA VAL A 10 9.39 13.58 14.26
C VAL A 10 8.35 14.56 14.83
N ASN A 11 8.76 15.79 15.12
CA ASN A 11 7.83 16.82 15.61
C ASN A 11 6.72 17.14 14.58
N PHE A 12 7.06 17.19 13.29
CA PHE A 12 6.07 17.40 12.24
C PHE A 12 5.00 16.28 12.22
N ILE A 13 5.41 15.02 12.29
CA ILE A 13 4.49 13.87 12.30
C ILE A 13 3.55 13.93 13.52
N TRP A 14 4.10 14.20 14.71
CA TRP A 14 3.28 14.32 15.92
C TRP A 14 2.33 15.51 15.89
N ASN A 15 2.74 16.65 15.32
CA ASN A 15 1.87 17.82 15.17
C ASN A 15 0.68 17.55 14.23
N VAL A 16 0.90 16.86 13.10
CA VAL A 16 -0.19 16.48 12.19
C VAL A 16 -1.14 15.48 12.85
N ALA A 17 -0.61 14.51 13.59
CA ALA A 17 -1.43 13.57 14.34
C ALA A 17 -2.28 14.26 15.42
N ASP A 18 -1.69 15.20 16.15
CA ASP A 18 -2.37 16.03 17.15
C ASP A 18 -3.43 16.95 16.53
N ASP A 19 -3.38 17.27 15.24
CA ASP A 19 -4.37 18.12 14.55
C ASP A 19 -5.54 17.28 14.03
N VAL A 20 -5.25 16.11 13.44
CA VAL A 20 -6.27 15.26 12.79
C VAL A 20 -6.94 14.27 13.75
N LEU A 21 -6.20 13.74 14.73
CA LEU A 21 -6.66 12.61 15.57
C LEU A 21 -7.06 13.02 16.99
N ARG A 22 -6.92 14.29 17.36
CA ARG A 22 -7.13 14.79 18.74
C ARG A 22 -8.53 14.57 19.30
N ASP A 23 -9.56 14.67 18.46
CA ASP A 23 -10.94 14.53 18.90
C ASP A 23 -11.51 13.11 18.73
N ILE A 24 -10.77 12.20 18.08
CA ILE A 24 -11.20 10.83 17.77
C ILE A 24 -10.44 9.79 18.60
N TYR A 25 -9.15 10.04 18.88
CA TYR A 25 -8.28 9.12 19.60
C TYR A 25 -7.50 9.81 20.72
N VAL A 26 -7.32 9.11 21.85
CA VAL A 26 -6.39 9.53 22.90
C VAL A 26 -4.94 9.42 22.40
N ARG A 27 -4.06 10.34 22.85
CA ARG A 27 -2.64 10.40 22.43
C ARG A 27 -1.89 9.05 22.51
N GLY A 28 -2.22 8.22 23.51
CA GLY A 28 -1.64 6.88 23.67
C GLY A 28 -1.95 5.91 22.52
N LYS A 29 -3.03 6.16 21.75
CA LYS A 29 -3.50 5.31 20.65
C LYS A 29 -3.04 5.76 19.28
N TYR A 30 -2.37 6.91 19.15
CA TYR A 30 -1.85 7.38 17.86
C TYR A 30 -0.84 6.39 17.27
N ARG A 31 -0.03 5.79 18.12
CA ARG A 31 0.95 4.77 17.71
C ARG A 31 0.27 3.59 17.01
N ASP A 32 -0.89 3.17 17.49
CA ASP A 32 -1.63 2.01 16.96
C ASP A 32 -2.16 2.26 15.55
N VAL A 33 -2.33 3.52 15.14
CA VAL A 33 -2.81 3.90 13.80
C VAL A 33 -1.67 4.36 12.88
N ILE A 34 -0.75 5.16 13.40
CA ILE A 34 0.34 5.75 12.60
C ILE A 34 1.33 4.67 12.15
N LEU A 35 1.70 3.74 13.04
CA LEU A 35 2.67 2.70 12.71
C LEU A 35 2.20 1.80 11.55
N PRO A 36 1.00 1.19 11.56
CA PRO A 36 0.57 0.37 10.44
C PRO A 36 0.46 1.18 9.15
N MET A 37 -0.01 2.44 9.21
CA MET A 37 -0.09 3.29 8.02
C MET A 37 1.29 3.60 7.42
N ILE A 38 2.31 3.83 8.25
CA ILE A 38 3.70 4.02 7.76
C ILE A 38 4.24 2.73 7.13
N VAL A 39 3.99 1.57 7.76
CA VAL A 39 4.43 0.27 7.23
C VAL A 39 3.78 0.02 5.87
N ILE A 40 2.47 0.22 5.74
CA ILE A 40 1.75 0.07 4.47
C ILE A 40 2.32 1.04 3.44
N ARG A 41 2.54 2.32 3.79
CA ARG A 41 3.14 3.27 2.83
C ARG A 41 4.54 2.86 2.41
N ARG A 42 5.35 2.31 3.32
CA ARG A 42 6.70 1.87 2.97
C ARG A 42 6.67 0.68 2.00
N LEU A 43 5.79 -0.29 2.22
CA LEU A 43 5.60 -1.41 1.29
C LEU A 43 5.06 -0.94 -0.07
N ASP A 44 4.11 -0.01 -0.07
CA ASP A 44 3.52 0.56 -1.28
C ASP A 44 4.55 1.32 -2.13
N VAL A 45 5.43 2.11 -1.51
CA VAL A 45 6.54 2.80 -2.21
C VAL A 45 7.48 1.83 -2.89
N LEU A 46 7.80 0.69 -2.27
CA LEU A 46 8.69 -0.30 -2.86
C LEU A 46 8.08 -0.94 -4.12
N LEU A 47 6.76 -1.08 -4.15
CA LEU A 47 6.04 -1.65 -5.28
C LEU A 47 5.59 -0.60 -6.31
N GLU A 48 5.81 0.69 -6.06
CA GLU A 48 5.29 1.79 -6.88
C GLU A 48 5.95 1.78 -8.27
N ASP A 49 7.26 1.53 -8.32
CA ASP A 49 8.04 1.49 -9.57
C ASP A 49 7.76 0.23 -10.40
N SER A 50 7.55 -0.93 -9.75
CA SER A 50 7.29 -2.22 -10.42
C SER A 50 5.80 -2.52 -10.64
N LYS A 51 4.91 -1.60 -10.22
CA LYS A 51 3.46 -1.78 -10.24
C LYS A 51 2.91 -2.12 -11.62
N GLU A 52 3.30 -1.34 -12.63
CA GLU A 52 2.79 -1.52 -14.00
C GLU A 52 3.21 -2.87 -14.59
N ASP A 53 4.42 -3.30 -14.30
CA ASP A 53 4.97 -4.55 -14.80
C ASP A 53 4.30 -5.76 -14.14
N VAL A 54 4.07 -5.69 -12.82
CA VAL A 54 3.31 -6.72 -12.09
C VAL A 54 1.87 -6.83 -12.63
N LEU A 55 1.20 -5.71 -12.90
CA LEU A 55 -0.17 -5.73 -13.44
C LEU A 55 -0.24 -6.29 -14.86
N LYS A 56 0.69 -5.91 -15.75
CA LYS A 56 0.79 -6.47 -17.11
C LYS A 56 1.09 -7.97 -17.06
N ARG A 57 2.01 -8.38 -16.18
CA ARG A 57 2.37 -9.79 -15.99
C ARG A 57 1.18 -10.60 -15.49
N HIS A 58 0.44 -10.08 -14.51
CA HIS A 58 -0.77 -10.70 -13.98
C HIS A 58 -1.84 -10.86 -15.08
N GLN A 59 -2.12 -9.81 -15.86
CA GLN A 59 -3.08 -9.88 -16.97
C GLN A 59 -2.69 -10.95 -18.00
N TYR A 60 -1.41 -11.03 -18.37
CA TYR A 60 -0.93 -12.05 -19.29
C TYR A 60 -1.06 -13.48 -18.72
N LEU A 61 -0.82 -13.67 -17.42
CA LEU A 61 -0.99 -14.97 -16.75
C LEU A 61 -2.47 -15.40 -16.68
N GLU A 62 -3.36 -14.45 -16.43
CA GLU A 62 -4.81 -14.66 -16.44
C GLU A 62 -5.34 -15.03 -17.83
N GLU A 63 -4.85 -14.38 -18.89
CA GLU A 63 -5.19 -14.72 -20.28
C GLU A 63 -4.77 -16.15 -20.65
N LEU A 64 -3.64 -16.60 -20.10
CA LEU A 64 -3.14 -17.97 -20.24
C LEU A 64 -3.84 -18.99 -19.33
N LYS A 65 -4.75 -18.54 -18.45
CA LYS A 65 -5.48 -19.37 -17.47
C LYS A 65 -4.56 -20.19 -16.57
N ILE A 66 -3.43 -19.60 -16.17
CA ILE A 66 -2.48 -20.24 -15.26
C ILE A 66 -3.07 -20.21 -13.84
N PRO A 67 -3.03 -21.33 -13.08
CA PRO A 67 -3.51 -21.36 -11.72
C PRO A 67 -2.78 -20.33 -10.81
N PRO A 68 -3.46 -19.67 -9.86
CA PRO A 68 -2.86 -18.65 -9.00
C PRO A 68 -1.59 -19.11 -8.26
N GLU A 69 -1.53 -20.38 -7.85
CA GLU A 69 -0.37 -20.99 -7.21
C GLU A 69 0.91 -20.92 -8.06
N ASP A 70 0.77 -21.04 -9.38
CA ASP A 70 1.88 -21.03 -10.34
C ASP A 70 2.24 -19.59 -10.77
N GLN A 71 1.36 -18.62 -10.49
CA GLN A 71 1.61 -17.21 -10.79
C GLN A 71 2.55 -16.53 -9.78
N VAL A 72 2.64 -17.06 -8.55
CA VAL A 72 3.37 -16.45 -7.43
C VAL A 72 4.79 -16.07 -7.80
N GLN A 73 5.57 -17.04 -8.32
CA GLN A 73 6.97 -16.81 -8.67
C GLN A 73 7.12 -15.75 -9.77
N ALA A 74 6.27 -15.80 -10.78
CA ALA A 74 6.31 -14.86 -11.89
C ALA A 74 5.96 -13.42 -11.47
N LEU A 75 5.08 -13.26 -10.48
CA LEU A 75 4.69 -11.96 -9.94
C LEU A 75 5.74 -11.40 -8.98
N GLU A 76 6.40 -12.24 -8.18
CA GLU A 76 7.54 -11.85 -7.35
C GLU A 76 8.74 -11.41 -8.19
N GLU A 77 9.03 -12.13 -9.27
CA GLU A 77 10.06 -11.76 -10.24
C GLU A 77 9.77 -10.40 -10.90
N ALA A 78 8.50 -10.16 -11.29
CA ALA A 78 8.09 -8.87 -11.84
C ALA A 78 8.12 -7.74 -10.78
N ALA A 79 7.82 -8.04 -9.52
CA ALA A 79 7.86 -7.06 -8.43
C ALA A 79 9.30 -6.72 -8.00
N GLY A 80 10.25 -7.64 -8.17
CA GLY A 80 11.62 -7.54 -7.67
C GLY A 80 11.75 -7.81 -6.16
N TYR A 81 10.67 -8.27 -5.53
CA TYR A 81 10.58 -8.53 -4.09
C TYR A 81 9.81 -9.84 -3.83
N SER A 82 10.01 -10.45 -2.65
CA SER A 82 9.25 -11.64 -2.20
C SER A 82 7.79 -11.34 -1.83
N PHE A 83 7.23 -10.25 -2.34
CA PHE A 83 5.85 -9.85 -2.17
C PHE A 83 5.44 -8.99 -3.36
N TYR A 84 4.16 -9.05 -3.72
CA TYR A 84 3.60 -8.31 -4.84
C TYR A 84 2.20 -7.82 -4.49
N ASN A 85 1.69 -6.87 -5.29
CA ASN A 85 0.34 -6.34 -5.13
C ASN A 85 -0.37 -6.28 -6.48
N ILE A 86 -1.37 -7.14 -6.67
CA ILE A 86 -2.20 -7.23 -7.88
C ILE A 86 -3.33 -6.19 -7.92
N SER A 87 -3.57 -5.45 -6.83
CA SER A 87 -4.57 -4.39 -6.81
C SER A 87 -4.16 -3.28 -7.78
N PRO A 88 -5.09 -2.72 -8.58
CA PRO A 88 -4.78 -1.61 -9.48
C PRO A 88 -4.49 -0.30 -8.73
N PHE A 89 -4.72 -0.27 -7.41
CA PHE A 89 -4.58 0.95 -6.61
C PHE A 89 -3.25 0.99 -5.86
N THR A 90 -2.68 2.19 -5.79
CA THR A 90 -1.65 2.59 -4.82
C THR A 90 -2.28 3.45 -3.72
N LEU A 91 -1.58 3.66 -2.61
CA LEU A 91 -2.07 4.56 -1.56
C LEU A 91 -2.28 5.99 -2.07
N GLN A 92 -1.57 6.40 -3.13
CA GLN A 92 -1.78 7.71 -3.76
C GLN A 92 -3.05 7.76 -4.61
N SER A 93 -3.44 6.65 -5.24
CA SER A 93 -4.67 6.60 -6.05
C SER A 93 -5.92 6.29 -5.24
N LEU A 94 -5.78 5.68 -4.07
CA LEU A 94 -6.90 5.22 -3.23
C LEU A 94 -7.88 6.35 -2.83
N PRO A 95 -7.44 7.56 -2.41
CA PRO A 95 -8.36 8.63 -2.02
C PRO A 95 -9.20 9.17 -3.18
N LYS A 96 -8.79 8.91 -4.43
CA LYS A 96 -9.52 9.31 -5.64
C LYS A 96 -10.59 8.29 -6.05
N TYR A 97 -10.60 7.12 -5.40
CA TYR A 97 -11.57 6.06 -5.68
C TYR A 97 -12.89 6.37 -4.96
N ASP A 98 -13.96 6.56 -5.74
CA ASP A 98 -15.28 7.00 -5.24
C ASP A 98 -16.18 5.86 -4.74
N GLY A 99 -15.68 4.61 -4.73
CA GLY A 99 -16.42 3.43 -4.30
C GLY A 99 -17.61 3.05 -5.20
N LYS A 100 -17.90 3.81 -6.26
CA LYS A 100 -19.05 3.59 -7.15
C LYS A 100 -18.67 2.91 -8.46
N THR A 101 -17.38 2.83 -8.77
CA THR A 101 -16.89 2.28 -10.04
C THR A 101 -16.12 0.99 -9.79
N THR A 102 -16.79 -0.15 -10.03
CA THR A 102 -16.18 -1.50 -10.16
C THR A 102 -15.92 -2.28 -8.87
N VAL A 103 -16.97 -2.62 -8.12
CA VAL A 103 -17.01 -3.91 -7.41
C VAL A 103 -17.70 -4.92 -8.33
N THR A 104 -17.02 -5.32 -9.40
CA THR A 104 -17.37 -6.55 -10.11
C THR A 104 -16.94 -7.71 -9.21
N ARG A 105 -17.82 -8.03 -8.25
CA ARG A 105 -18.00 -9.31 -7.57
C ARG A 105 -16.94 -10.37 -7.93
N LEU A 106 -15.76 -10.29 -7.31
CA LEU A 106 -14.82 -11.41 -7.29
C LEU A 106 -15.15 -12.26 -6.06
N ILE A 107 -15.80 -13.39 -6.38
CA ILE A 107 -15.90 -14.66 -5.63
C ILE A 107 -16.54 -14.58 -4.22
N PRO A 108 -17.78 -15.08 -4.06
CA PRO A 108 -18.35 -15.32 -2.73
C PRO A 108 -17.63 -16.51 -2.07
N TRP A 109 -17.33 -16.37 -0.77
CA TRP A 109 -16.93 -17.47 0.11
C TRP A 109 -18.01 -18.57 0.14
#